data_AF-E0UH07-F1
#
_entry.id   AF-E0UH07-F1
#
_cell.length_a   1.000
_cell.length_b   1.000
_cell.length_c   1.000
_cell.angle_alpha   90.00
_cell.angle_beta   90.00
_cell.angle_gamma   90.00
#
_symmetry.space_group_name_H-M   'P 1'
#
loop_
_entity.id
_entity.type
_entity.pdbx_description
1 polymer ?
#
loop_
_entity_poly.entity_id
_entity_poly.type
_entity_poly.pdbx_seq_one_letter_code
_entity_poly.pdbx_strand_id
1 'polypeptide(L)' 'MESNSILNQFYEFLQEDLFLSSAELAVVRNQQHSVTSLTNLPMLLWQYGLVSLEQLQRVLDWLDHQTLLNLL' A
#
# COMPACT_ATOMS: atom_id res chain seq x y z
N MET A 1 15.51 7.62 -12.19
CA MET A 1 14.98 8.14 -10.91
C MET A 1 13.52 7.71 -10.73
N GLU A 2 13.14 6.50 -11.16
CA GLU A 2 11.73 6.18 -11.43
C GLU A 2 11.14 5.13 -10.46
N SER A 3 11.98 4.45 -9.68
CA SER A 3 11.55 3.43 -8.71
C SER A 3 10.85 3.99 -7.45
N ASN A 4 10.77 5.32 -7.30
CA ASN A 4 10.13 6.00 -6.16
C ASN A 4 8.70 6.48 -6.47
N SER A 5 8.16 6.27 -7.68
CA SER A 5 6.84 6.82 -8.03
C SER A 5 5.67 5.99 -7.48
N ILE A 6 5.63 4.68 -7.72
CA ILE A 6 4.49 3.82 -7.37
C ILE A 6 4.34 3.66 -5.85
N LEU A 7 5.46 3.53 -5.13
CA LEU A 7 5.45 3.45 -3.66
C LEU A 7 4.91 4.73 -3.01
N ASN A 8 5.29 5.90 -3.54
CA ASN A 8 4.77 7.17 -3.03
C ASN A 8 3.27 7.30 -3.33
N GLN A 9 2.84 6.99 -4.56
CA GLN A 9 1.42 6.95 -4.93
C GLN A 9 0.62 5.98 -4.06
N PHE A 10 1.22 4.85 -3.69
CA PHE A 10 0.59 3.89 -2.79
C PHE A 10 0.36 4.50 -1.41
N TYR A 11 1.38 5.14 -0.83
CA TYR A 11 1.23 5.81 0.46
C TYR A 11 0.23 6.97 0.41
N GLU A 12 0.18 7.73 -0.69
CA GLU A 12 -0.82 8.78 -0.91
C GLU A 12 -2.24 8.19 -0.96
N PHE A 13 -2.46 7.11 -1.73
CA PHE A 13 -3.74 6.40 -1.76
C PHE A 13 -4.16 5.90 -0.37
N LEU A 14 -3.24 5.30 0.38
CA LEU A 14 -3.53 4.85 1.74
C LEU A 14 -3.96 6.01 2.65
N GLN A 15 -3.34 7.18 2.50
CA GLN A 15 -3.64 8.35 3.34
C GLN A 15 -4.93 9.06 2.91
N GLU A 16 -5.13 9.27 1.61
CA GLU A 16 -6.22 10.09 1.07
C GLU A 16 -7.51 9.29 0.83
N ASP A 17 -7.41 8.07 0.27
CA ASP A 17 -8.58 7.26 -0.09
C ASP A 17 -9.00 6.29 1.02
N LEU A 18 -8.04 5.80 1.82
CA LEU A 18 -8.31 4.90 2.94
C LEU A 18 -8.28 5.58 4.32
N PHE A 19 -7.93 6.87 4.37
CA PHE A 19 -7.87 7.69 5.57
C PHE A 19 -6.96 7.12 6.67
N LEU A 20 -5.90 6.40 6.28
CA LEU A 20 -4.89 5.93 7.23
C LEU A 20 -4.11 7.12 7.80
N SER A 21 -4.00 7.16 9.12
CA SER A 21 -3.23 8.19 9.81
C SER A 21 -1.73 8.00 9.59
N SER A 22 -0.97 9.10 9.71
CA SER A 22 0.49 9.05 9.61
C SER A 22 1.13 8.12 10.65
N ALA A 23 0.48 7.91 11.80
CA ALA A 23 0.94 6.97 12.82
C ALA A 23 0.82 5.51 12.36
N GLU A 24 -0.29 5.16 11.70
CA GLU A 24 -0.51 3.82 11.14
C GLU A 24 0.47 3.55 9.98
N LEU A 25 0.67 4.53 9.10
CA LEU A 25 1.64 4.43 8.01
C LEU A 25 3.09 4.30 8.50
N ALA A 26 3.43 4.89 9.65
CA ALA A 26 4.75 4.74 10.25
C ALA A 26 5.05 3.28 10.64
N VAL A 27 4.05 2.54 11.13
CA VAL A 27 4.19 1.10 11.44
C VAL A 27 4.57 0.32 10.17
N VAL A 28 3.87 0.58 9.07
CA VAL A 28 4.11 -0.08 7.78
C VAL A 28 5.48 0.28 7.22
N ARG A 29 5.88 1.56 7.29
CA ARG A 29 7.17 2.04 6.81
C ARG A 29 8.35 1.40 7.54
N ASN A 30 8.22 1.21 8.85
CA ASN A 30 9.23 0.52 9.66
C ASN A 30 9.36 -0.97 9.29
N GLN A 31 8.26 -1.59 8.87
CA GLN A 31 8.23 -2.99 8.43
C GLN A 31 8.66 -3.15 6.97
N GLN A 32 8.49 -2.12 6.15
CA GLN A 32 8.78 -2.14 4.70
C GLN A 32 10.23 -2.56 4.39
N HIS A 33 11.20 -2.23 5.26
CA HIS A 33 12.59 -2.70 5.07
C HIS A 33 12.73 -4.23 5.06
N SER A 34 11.81 -4.95 5.70
CA SER A 34 11.75 -6.41 5.67
C SER A 34 10.92 -6.97 4.51
N VAL A 35 10.20 -6.11 3.79
CA VAL A 35 9.28 -6.48 2.72
C VAL A 35 9.93 -6.21 1.37
N THR A 36 10.30 -7.28 0.69
CA THR A 36 11.04 -7.21 -0.58
C THR A 36 10.16 -6.78 -1.77
N SER A 37 8.84 -6.68 -1.61
CA SER A 37 7.90 -6.38 -2.72
C SER A 37 6.59 -5.74 -2.24
N LEU A 38 6.09 -4.78 -3.02
CA LEU A 38 4.76 -4.17 -2.89
C LEU A 38 3.63 -5.20 -2.77
N THR A 39 3.79 -6.38 -3.37
CA THR A 39 2.81 -7.48 -3.34
C THR A 39 2.45 -7.95 -1.93
N ASN A 40 3.35 -7.78 -0.96
CA ASN A 40 3.14 -8.25 0.42
C ASN A 40 2.64 -7.15 1.36
N LEU A 41 2.71 -5.87 0.97
CA LEU A 41 2.25 -4.76 1.81
C LEU A 41 0.74 -4.77 2.12
N PRO A 42 -0.16 -5.11 1.18
CA PRO A 42 -1.58 -5.24 1.47
C PRO A 42 -1.84 -6.22 2.61
N MET A 43 -1.17 -7.36 2.57
CA MET A 43 -1.38 -8.42 3.54
C MET A 43 -0.86 -8.02 4.93
N LEU A 44 0.21 -7.23 5.00
CA LEU A 44 0.71 -6.68 6.26
C LEU A 44 -0.26 -5.66 6.84
N LEU A 45 -0.79 -4.74 6.03
CA LEU A 45 -1.80 -3.78 6.49
C LEU A 45 -2.96 -4.50 7.20
N TRP A 46 -3.43 -5.62 6.63
CA TRP A 46 -4.51 -6.41 7.22
C TRP A 46 -4.07 -7.19 8.47
N GLN A 47 -2.91 -7.85 8.44
CA GLN A 47 -2.39 -8.61 9.59
C GLN A 47 -2.16 -7.73 10.83
N TYR A 48 -1.74 -6.47 10.63
CA TYR A 48 -1.57 -5.49 11.71
C TYR A 48 -2.89 -4.80 12.11
N GLY A 49 -4.01 -5.13 11.46
CA GLY A 49 -5.32 -4.54 11.74
C GLY A 49 -5.46 -3.08 11.32
N LEU A 50 -4.59 -2.60 10.43
CA LEU A 50 -4.60 -1.22 9.93
C LEU A 50 -5.70 -1.00 8.89
N VAL A 51 -6.13 -2.08 8.22
CA VAL A 51 -7.22 -2.03 7.24
C VAL A 51 -8.24 -3.13 7.50
N SER A 52 -9.51 -2.84 7.25
CA SER A 52 -10.56 -3.86 7.21
C SER A 52 -10.42 -4.77 5.99
N LEU A 53 -11.15 -5.89 5.95
CA LEU A 53 -11.19 -6.76 4.77
C LEU A 53 -11.70 -6.02 3.52
N GLU A 54 -12.68 -5.13 3.67
CA GLU A 54 -13.20 -4.30 2.56
C GLU A 54 -12.18 -3.28 2.08
N GLN A 55 -11.38 -2.69 2.98
CA GLN A 55 -10.28 -1.80 2.61
C GLN A 55 -9.13 -2.57 1.97
N LEU A 56 -8.82 -3.79 2.45
CA LEU A 56 -7.85 -4.67 1.82
C LEU A 56 -8.21 -4.97 0.37
N GLN A 57 -9.49 -5.23 0.08
CA GLN A 57 -9.95 -5.43 -1.30
C GLN A 57 -9.64 -4.21 -2.17
N ARG A 58 -9.94 -2.99 -1.69
CA ARG A 58 -9.62 -1.73 -2.39
C ARG A 58 -8.13 -1.53 -2.61
N VAL A 59 -7.30 -1.90 -1.64
CA VAL A 59 -5.84 -1.88 -1.75
C VAL A 59 -5.37 -2.80 -2.88
N LEU A 60 -5.91 -4.02 -2.95
CA LEU A 60 -5.56 -5.00 -3.99
C LEU A 60 -6.01 -4.53 -5.37
N ASP A 61 -7.24 -4.00 -5.48
CA ASP A 61 -7.78 -3.47 -6.74
C ASP A 61 -6.93 -2.29 -7.27
N TRP A 62 -6.48 -1.40 -6.38
CA TRP A 62 -5.61 -0.29 -6.74
C TRP A 62 -4.25 -0.78 -7.27
N LEU A 63 -3.64 -1.77 -6.61
CA LEU A 63 -2.35 -2.32 -7.04
C LEU A 63 -2.44 -3.05 -8.38
N ASP A 64 -3.53 -3.75 -8.62
CA ASP A 64 -3.80 -4.39 -9.91
C ASP A 64 -3.90 -3.33 -11.01
N HIS A 65 -4.64 -2.24 -10.75
CA HIS A 65 -4.74 -1.11 -11.68
C HIS A 65 -3.40 -0.47 -12.00
N GLN A 66 -2.53 -0.24 -10.99
CA GLN A 66 -1.18 0.30 -11.23
C GLN A 66 -0.30 -0.67 -12.02
N THR A 67 -0.43 -1.98 -11.75
CA THR A 67 0.31 -3.01 -12.48
C THR A 67 -0.13 -3.07 -13.95
N LEU A 68 -1.43 -2.98 -14.21
CA LEU A 68 -2.00 -2.93 -15.56
C LEU A 68 -1.60 -1.66 -16.31
N LEU A 69 -1.60 -0.49 -15.67
CA LEU A 69 -1.13 0.76 -16.27
C LEU A 69 0.36 0.72 -16.65
N ASN A 70 1.20 0.06 -15.84
CA ASN A 70 2.62 -0.07 -16.13
C ASN A 70 2.92 -1.06 -17.28
N LEU A 71 1.95 -1.87 -17.69
CA LEU A 71 2.08 -2.85 -18.78
C LEU A 71 1.55 -2.33 -20.13
N LEU A 72 0.93 -1.15 -20.16
CA LEU A 72 0.40 -0.47 -21.36
C LEU A 72 1.35 0.66 -21.80
#